data_AF-A0A956GLC4-F1
#
_entry.id   AF-A0A956GLC4-F1
#
_cell.length_a   1.000
_cell.length_b   1.000
_cell.length_c   1.000
_cell.angle_alpha   90.00
_cell.angle_beta   90.00
_cell.angle_gamma   90.00
#
_symmetry.space_group_name_H-M   'P 1'
#
loop_
_entity.id
_entity.type
_entity.pdbx_description
1 polymer ?
#
loop_
_entity_poly.entity_id
_entity_poly.type
_entity_poly.pdbx_seq_one_letter_code
_entity_poly.pdbx_strand_id
1 'polypeptide(L)'
;MTIRQQLARLLHHRRDLVGINRRNVELVYAQNPRKHYPIADDKLLCKVHLERAGVPVSRTIVTCDGLRDIPATLRALEDHAEFVVKPAHGSGGAGIVVVGERVTGGWRRAGGGKVTLRDLHRHLADIVFGAYSGDLTDRAFVEERIVPHQTFVELWADGLCDLRVITLRGTPVMAMVRVPTLQSGGRANLHQGGLGLAVDLATGHTVRAVHRGRSVTHHPESNAPLVGLALPAWDQVLEVARAAAGGVPLGYLGVDIVVDR
;
A
#
# COMPACT_ATOMS: atom_id res chain seq x y z
N MET A 1 19.32 -22.35 15.91
CA MET A 1 20.35 -21.31 16.08
C MET A 1 20.23 -20.81 17.52
N THR A 2 21.29 -20.81 18.32
CA THR A 2 21.23 -20.36 19.72
C THR A 2 21.16 -18.83 19.80
N ILE A 3 20.56 -18.27 20.86
CA ILE A 3 20.44 -16.81 21.06
C ILE A 3 21.81 -16.11 20.94
N ARG A 4 22.88 -16.73 21.47
CA ARG A 4 24.26 -16.23 21.34
C ARG A 4 24.74 -16.12 19.89
N GLN A 5 24.41 -17.10 19.03
CA GLN A 5 24.80 -17.08 17.62
C GLN A 5 24.04 -16.00 16.83
N GLN A 6 22.76 -15.78 17.15
CA GLN A 6 21.98 -14.69 16.55
C GLN A 6 22.51 -13.32 16.99
N LEU A 7 22.84 -13.16 18.27
CA LEU A 7 23.39 -11.92 18.81
C LEU A 7 24.76 -11.59 18.20
N ALA A 8 25.65 -12.58 18.09
CA ALA A 8 26.96 -12.41 17.48
C ALA A 8 26.86 -11.96 16.01
N ARG A 9 25.92 -12.56 15.25
CA ARG A 9 25.65 -12.17 13.87
C ARG A 9 25.09 -10.74 13.75
N LEU A 10 24.17 -10.35 14.64
CA LEU A 10 23.64 -8.98 14.70
C LEU A 10 24.72 -7.96 15.04
N LEU A 11 25.60 -8.27 16.01
CA LEU A 11 26.71 -7.40 16.41
C LEU A 11 27.75 -7.25 15.30
N HIS A 12 28.00 -8.31 14.54
CA HIS A 12 28.90 -8.29 13.39
C HIS A 12 28.39 -7.36 12.29
N HIS A 13 27.08 -7.41 11.97
CA HIS A 13 26.45 -6.57 10.94
C HIS A 13 25.86 -5.26 11.47
N ARG A 14 26.18 -4.83 12.70
CA ARG A 14 25.54 -3.66 13.32
C ARG A 14 25.73 -2.35 12.55
N ARG A 15 26.79 -2.26 11.75
CA ARG A 15 27.06 -1.08 10.89
C ARG A 15 26.29 -1.13 9.58
N ASP A 16 25.91 -2.32 9.14
CA ASP A 16 25.21 -2.58 7.87
C ASP A 16 23.68 -2.65 8.06
N LEU A 17 23.22 -2.74 9.32
CA LEU A 17 21.81 -2.84 9.68
C LEU A 17 21.31 -1.56 10.34
N VAL A 18 20.26 -0.98 9.75
CA VAL A 18 19.53 0.14 10.36
C VAL A 18 18.23 -0.39 10.98
N GLY A 19 18.23 -0.55 12.30
CA GLY A 19 17.03 -0.94 13.04
C GLY A 19 15.96 0.17 13.03
N ILE A 20 14.71 -0.18 13.37
CA ILE A 20 13.55 0.74 13.33
C ILE A 20 13.82 2.03 14.13
N ASN A 21 14.37 1.92 15.34
CA ASN A 21 14.64 3.09 16.19
C ASN A 21 15.66 4.02 15.53
N ARG A 22 16.76 3.45 15.04
CA ARG A 22 17.83 4.21 14.36
C ARG A 22 17.30 4.86 13.08
N ARG A 23 16.56 4.11 12.26
CA ARG A 23 15.89 4.62 11.06
C ARG A 23 14.98 5.80 11.40
N ASN A 24 14.14 5.66 12.42
CA ASN A 24 13.19 6.70 12.77
C ASN A 24 13.90 7.98 13.27
N VAL A 25 14.88 7.84 14.16
CA VAL A 25 15.60 9.00 14.73
C VAL A 25 16.53 9.66 13.72
N GLU A 26 17.40 8.89 13.06
CA GLU A 26 18.47 9.42 12.22
C GLU A 26 18.02 9.74 10.79
N LEU A 27 16.99 9.06 10.28
CA LEU A 27 16.55 9.21 8.89
C LEU A 27 15.15 9.83 8.80
N VAL A 28 14.13 9.24 9.42
CA VAL A 28 12.75 9.74 9.26
C VAL A 28 12.59 11.13 9.88
N TYR A 29 12.79 11.26 11.19
CA TYR A 29 12.53 12.51 11.91
C TYR A 29 13.53 13.60 11.55
N ALA A 30 14.77 13.23 11.25
CA ALA A 30 15.80 14.17 10.82
C ALA A 30 15.54 14.75 9.43
N GLN A 31 14.82 14.03 8.55
CA GLN A 31 14.59 14.45 7.16
C GLN A 31 13.14 14.89 6.89
N ASN A 32 12.22 14.65 7.82
CA ASN A 32 10.79 14.97 7.66
C ASN A 32 10.33 15.94 8.77
N PRO A 33 10.30 17.26 8.51
CA PRO A 33 9.75 18.21 9.46
C PRO A 33 8.27 17.91 9.73
N ARG A 34 7.87 17.88 11.01
CA ARG A 34 6.49 17.53 11.43
C ARG A 34 5.39 18.36 10.78
N LYS A 35 5.67 19.62 10.43
CA LYS A 35 4.73 20.50 9.71
C LYS A 35 4.28 19.94 8.36
N HIS A 36 4.99 18.96 7.80
CA HIS A 36 4.69 18.33 6.51
C HIS A 36 4.03 16.95 6.64
N TYR A 37 3.87 16.42 7.86
CA TYR A 37 3.22 15.12 8.08
C TYR A 37 1.78 15.04 7.55
N PRO A 38 0.96 16.11 7.60
CA PRO A 38 -0.38 16.06 7.02
C PRO A 38 -0.41 15.63 5.54
N ILE A 39 0.65 15.91 4.77
CA ILE A 39 0.75 15.50 3.36
C ILE A 39 0.84 13.97 3.24
N ALA A 40 1.46 13.28 4.20
CA ALA A 40 1.57 11.83 4.21
C ALA A 40 0.39 11.14 4.91
N ASP A 41 -0.21 11.81 5.90
CA ASP A 41 -1.28 11.24 6.74
C ASP A 41 -2.67 11.36 6.07
N ASP A 42 -2.90 12.38 5.24
CA ASP A 42 -4.12 12.56 4.45
C ASP A 42 -3.90 12.07 3.00
N LYS A 43 -4.55 10.97 2.63
CA LYS A 43 -4.42 10.35 1.30
C LYS A 43 -4.89 11.27 0.16
N LEU A 44 -5.92 12.09 0.39
CA LEU A 44 -6.42 13.03 -0.62
C LEU A 44 -5.44 14.18 -0.82
N LEU A 45 -4.88 14.72 0.27
CA LEU A 45 -3.83 15.73 0.18
C LEU A 45 -2.58 15.19 -0.51
N CYS A 46 -2.13 13.99 -0.12
CA CYS A 46 -1.02 13.29 -0.76
C CYS A 46 -1.23 13.20 -2.28
N LYS A 47 -2.43 12.76 -2.69
CA LYS A 47 -2.79 12.62 -4.10
C LYS A 47 -2.61 13.92 -4.89
N VAL A 48 -3.11 15.05 -4.36
CA VAL A 48 -2.96 16.36 -5.01
C VAL A 48 -1.49 16.73 -5.23
N HIS A 49 -0.62 16.42 -4.26
CA HIS A 49 0.82 16.65 -4.40
C HIS A 49 1.45 15.72 -5.46
N LEU A 50 1.05 14.45 -5.49
CA LEU A 50 1.54 13.47 -6.46
C LEU A 50 1.12 13.83 -7.89
N GLU A 51 -0.16 14.17 -8.10
CA GLU A 51 -0.68 14.60 -9.42
C GLU A 51 0.06 15.83 -9.95
N ARG A 52 0.31 16.82 -9.10
CA ARG A 52 1.10 18.02 -9.47
C ARG A 52 2.55 17.68 -9.85
N ALA A 53 3.10 16.61 -9.29
CA ALA A 53 4.42 16.12 -9.61
C ALA A 53 4.45 15.19 -10.84
N GLY A 54 3.31 15.01 -11.53
CA GLY A 54 3.20 14.12 -12.69
C GLY A 54 3.23 12.63 -12.33
N VAL A 55 3.00 12.28 -11.07
CA VAL A 55 2.93 10.89 -10.62
C VAL A 55 1.56 10.31 -11.00
N PRO A 56 1.52 9.15 -11.70
CA PRO A 56 0.26 8.47 -11.97
C PRO A 56 -0.36 7.99 -10.65
N VAL A 57 -1.64 8.31 -10.47
CA VAL A 57 -2.44 7.88 -9.32
C VAL A 57 -3.77 7.30 -9.83
N SER A 58 -4.37 6.41 -9.05
CA SER A 58 -5.72 5.88 -9.35
C SER A 58 -6.72 7.02 -9.55
N ARG A 59 -7.67 6.91 -10.47
CA ARG A 59 -8.67 7.97 -10.62
C ARG A 59 -9.63 7.99 -9.44
N THR A 60 -9.85 9.15 -8.84
CA THR A 60 -10.92 9.37 -7.86
C THR A 60 -12.25 9.52 -8.61
N ILE A 61 -13.23 8.68 -8.26
CA ILE A 61 -14.59 8.72 -8.79
C ILE A 61 -15.39 9.81 -8.06
N VAL A 62 -15.35 9.79 -6.74
CA VAL A 62 -16.11 10.72 -5.88
C VAL A 62 -15.51 10.82 -4.49
N THR A 63 -15.62 12.00 -3.87
CA THR A 63 -15.29 12.24 -2.46
C THR A 63 -16.57 12.42 -1.64
N CYS A 64 -16.53 12.02 -0.38
CA CYS A 64 -17.61 12.14 0.58
C CYS A 64 -17.05 12.83 1.83
N ASP A 65 -17.25 14.15 1.91
CA ASP A 65 -16.68 14.99 2.96
C ASP A 65 -17.56 15.00 4.23
N GLY A 66 -18.83 14.57 4.13
CA GLY A 66 -19.70 14.38 5.28
C GLY A 66 -20.99 13.60 4.98
N LEU A 67 -21.84 13.43 6.01
CA LEU A 67 -23.08 12.64 5.92
C LEU A 67 -24.04 13.11 4.82
N ARG A 68 -24.05 14.42 4.53
CA ARG A 68 -24.90 15.01 3.49
C ARG A 68 -24.48 14.57 2.08
N ASP A 69 -23.24 14.15 1.90
CA ASP A 69 -22.69 13.76 0.60
C ASP A 69 -22.96 12.28 0.30
N ILE A 70 -23.32 11.48 1.31
CA ILE A 70 -23.49 10.03 1.15
C ILE A 70 -24.54 9.70 0.07
N PRO A 71 -25.73 10.32 0.01
CA PRO A 71 -26.68 10.02 -1.06
C PRO A 71 -26.14 10.32 -2.46
N ALA A 72 -25.37 11.41 -2.62
CA ALA A 72 -24.75 11.75 -3.89
C ALA A 72 -23.61 10.80 -4.25
N THR A 73 -22.79 10.44 -3.27
CA THR A 73 -21.72 9.46 -3.39
C THR A 73 -22.28 8.12 -3.86
N LEU A 74 -23.34 7.61 -3.24
CA LEU A 74 -23.96 6.33 -3.62
C LEU A 74 -24.53 6.35 -5.03
N ARG A 75 -25.18 7.44 -5.45
CA ARG A 75 -25.65 7.60 -6.84
C ARG A 75 -24.50 7.56 -7.84
N ALA A 76 -23.39 8.22 -7.53
CA ALA A 76 -22.20 8.21 -8.39
C ALA A 76 -21.60 6.79 -8.57
N LEU A 77 -21.91 5.83 -7.70
CA LEU A 77 -21.43 4.45 -7.80
C LEU A 77 -22.36 3.54 -8.60
N GLU A 78 -23.58 3.95 -8.92
CA GLU A 78 -24.59 3.07 -9.54
C GLU A 78 -24.14 2.52 -10.91
N ASP A 79 -23.41 3.33 -11.67
CA ASP A 79 -22.86 2.99 -12.99
C ASP A 79 -21.49 2.29 -12.93
N HIS A 80 -20.95 2.07 -11.71
CA HIS A 80 -19.66 1.43 -11.53
C HIS A 80 -19.80 -0.02 -11.06
N ALA A 81 -19.24 -0.93 -11.85
CA ALA A 81 -19.17 -2.34 -11.49
C ALA A 81 -18.09 -2.66 -10.45
N GLU A 82 -16.99 -1.89 -10.46
CA GLU A 82 -15.81 -2.11 -9.63
C GLU A 82 -15.28 -0.78 -9.10
N PHE A 83 -14.88 -0.75 -7.84
CA PHE A 83 -14.30 0.43 -7.20
C PHE A 83 -13.70 0.08 -5.83
N VAL A 84 -12.98 1.02 -5.24
CA VAL A 84 -12.43 0.89 -3.89
C VAL A 84 -12.85 2.08 -3.04
N VAL A 85 -13.53 1.82 -1.92
CA VAL A 85 -13.87 2.82 -0.91
C VAL A 85 -12.77 2.87 0.13
N LYS A 86 -12.28 4.06 0.46
CA LYS A 86 -11.17 4.26 1.41
C LYS A 86 -11.44 5.45 2.35
N PRO A 87 -10.98 5.37 3.61
CA PRO A 87 -10.84 6.55 4.46
C PRO A 87 -9.64 7.39 4.05
N ALA A 88 -9.76 8.72 4.08
CA ALA A 88 -8.68 9.65 3.78
C ALA A 88 -7.54 9.49 4.78
N HIS A 89 -7.86 9.33 6.06
CA HIS A 89 -6.90 9.02 7.12
C HIS A 89 -6.89 7.52 7.45
N GLY A 90 -6.04 7.11 8.40
CA GLY A 90 -5.97 5.72 8.88
C GLY A 90 -4.86 4.88 8.24
N SER A 91 -4.57 3.74 8.90
CA SER A 91 -3.41 2.89 8.63
C SER A 91 -3.76 1.40 8.54
N GLY A 92 -2.89 0.60 7.94
CA GLY A 92 -2.99 -0.87 7.95
C GLY A 92 -4.15 -1.47 7.15
N GLY A 93 -4.83 -0.69 6.30
CA GLY A 93 -5.93 -1.14 5.46
C GLY A 93 -7.29 -1.21 6.18
N ALA A 94 -7.41 -0.65 7.38
CA ALA A 94 -8.70 -0.50 8.05
C ALA A 94 -9.64 0.42 7.24
N GLY A 95 -10.93 0.11 7.20
CA GLY A 95 -11.94 0.89 6.49
C GLY A 95 -11.93 0.74 4.96
N ILE A 96 -10.99 -0.01 4.37
CA ILE A 96 -10.94 -0.23 2.92
C ILE A 96 -11.94 -1.31 2.51
N VAL A 97 -12.80 -0.99 1.54
CA VAL A 97 -13.72 -1.94 0.90
C VAL A 97 -13.43 -1.99 -0.60
N VAL A 98 -12.99 -3.16 -1.06
CA VAL A 98 -12.73 -3.43 -2.49
C VAL A 98 -13.94 -4.12 -3.10
N VAL A 99 -14.61 -3.44 -4.02
CA VAL A 99 -15.75 -3.94 -4.80
C VAL A 99 -15.24 -4.44 -6.15
N GLY A 100 -15.56 -5.69 -6.48
CA GLY A 100 -15.05 -6.37 -7.68
C GLY A 100 -16.09 -6.70 -8.73
N GLU A 101 -17.39 -6.62 -8.42
CA GLU A 101 -18.44 -6.84 -9.41
C GLU A 101 -19.79 -6.24 -8.97
N ARG A 102 -20.63 -5.90 -9.96
CA ARG A 102 -22.05 -5.57 -9.78
C ARG A 102 -22.87 -6.86 -9.74
N VAL A 103 -23.81 -6.96 -8.80
CA VAL A 103 -24.74 -8.10 -8.70
C VAL A 103 -26.16 -7.60 -8.44
N THR A 104 -27.15 -8.49 -8.57
CA THR A 104 -28.55 -8.13 -8.29
C THR A 104 -28.72 -7.58 -6.87
N GLY A 105 -29.14 -6.32 -6.76
CA GLY A 105 -29.36 -5.63 -5.48
C GLY A 105 -28.08 -5.14 -4.78
N GLY A 106 -26.98 -4.92 -5.51
CA GLY A 106 -25.78 -4.27 -4.98
C GLY A 106 -24.51 -4.71 -5.69
N TRP A 107 -23.50 -5.07 -4.90
CA TRP A 107 -22.18 -5.46 -5.38
C TRP A 107 -21.64 -6.68 -4.64
N ARG A 108 -20.53 -7.25 -5.11
CA ARG A 108 -19.73 -8.23 -4.37
C ARG A 108 -18.32 -7.69 -4.13
N ARG A 109 -17.76 -8.00 -2.96
CA ARG A 109 -16.36 -7.67 -2.66
C ARG A 109 -15.41 -8.61 -3.40
N ALA A 110 -14.17 -8.18 -3.61
CA ALA A 110 -13.12 -9.02 -4.22
C ALA A 110 -12.85 -10.32 -3.44
N GLY A 111 -13.01 -10.33 -2.12
CA GLY A 111 -12.93 -11.54 -1.27
C GLY A 111 -14.27 -12.27 -1.07
N GLY A 112 -15.29 -11.96 -1.88
CA GLY A 112 -16.64 -12.48 -1.71
C GLY A 112 -17.51 -11.69 -0.72
N GLY A 113 -18.76 -12.13 -0.57
CA GLY A 113 -19.75 -11.44 0.26
C GLY A 113 -20.45 -10.28 -0.48
N LYS A 114 -21.77 -10.23 -0.34
CA LYS A 114 -22.61 -9.20 -0.94
C LYS A 114 -22.48 -7.89 -0.16
N VAL A 115 -22.46 -6.77 -0.88
CA VAL A 115 -22.52 -5.42 -0.33
C VAL A 115 -23.76 -4.75 -0.90
N THR A 116 -24.70 -4.41 -0.03
CA THR A 116 -25.89 -3.66 -0.44
C THR A 116 -25.64 -2.15 -0.38
N LEU A 117 -26.54 -1.38 -0.99
CA LEU A 117 -26.55 0.08 -0.87
C LEU A 117 -26.59 0.53 0.60
N ARG A 118 -27.37 -0.17 1.44
CA ARG A 118 -27.46 0.10 2.88
C ARG A 118 -26.14 -0.16 3.60
N ASP A 119 -25.41 -1.18 3.20
CA ASP A 119 -24.10 -1.48 3.80
C ASP A 119 -23.06 -0.44 3.41
N LEU A 120 -23.04 0.02 2.15
CA LEU A 120 -22.17 1.12 1.73
C LEU A 120 -22.54 2.43 2.44
N HIS A 121 -23.82 2.75 2.57
CA HIS A 121 -24.26 3.94 3.32
C HIS A 121 -23.68 3.91 4.74
N ARG A 122 -23.90 2.81 5.46
CA ARG A 122 -23.40 2.65 6.83
C ARG A 122 -21.88 2.76 6.89
N HIS A 123 -21.18 2.10 5.97
CA HIS A 123 -19.71 2.13 5.91
C HIS A 123 -19.15 3.53 5.64
N LEU A 124 -19.78 4.29 4.74
CA LEU A 124 -19.42 5.69 4.48
C LEU A 124 -19.66 6.56 5.72
N ALA A 125 -20.77 6.35 6.43
CA ALA A 125 -21.03 7.05 7.69
C ALA A 125 -19.98 6.71 8.75
N ASP A 126 -19.62 5.42 8.91
CA ASP A 126 -18.58 4.98 9.85
C ASP A 126 -17.23 5.63 9.54
N ILE A 127 -16.85 5.72 8.25
CA ILE A 127 -15.65 6.47 7.84
C ILE A 127 -15.77 7.93 8.24
N VAL A 128 -16.86 8.61 7.86
CA VAL A 128 -17.05 10.05 8.13
C VAL A 128 -16.98 10.37 9.63
N PHE A 129 -17.46 9.46 10.48
CA PHE A 129 -17.37 9.56 11.94
C PHE A 129 -16.00 9.13 12.52
N GLY A 130 -15.00 8.90 11.68
CA GLY A 130 -13.62 8.63 12.11
C GLY A 130 -13.37 7.22 12.66
N ALA A 131 -14.28 6.26 12.42
CA ALA A 131 -14.16 4.90 12.97
C ALA A 131 -12.87 4.17 12.55
N TYR A 132 -12.19 4.63 11.50
CA TYR A 132 -10.97 4.02 10.96
C TYR A 132 -9.73 4.94 11.00
N SER A 133 -9.89 6.21 11.38
CA SER A 133 -8.80 7.19 11.43
C SER A 133 -8.23 7.36 12.84
N GLY A 134 -9.03 7.11 13.87
CA GLY A 134 -8.68 7.47 15.26
C GLY A 134 -8.92 8.95 15.59
N ASP A 135 -9.50 9.69 14.64
CA ASP A 135 -9.95 11.08 14.80
C ASP A 135 -11.46 11.16 15.02
N LEU A 136 -11.96 12.35 15.38
CA LEU A 136 -13.40 12.58 15.58
C LEU A 136 -14.21 12.62 14.27
N THR A 137 -13.54 12.91 13.17
CA THR A 137 -14.13 13.01 11.83
C THR A 137 -13.10 12.62 10.78
N ASP A 138 -13.55 12.04 9.67
CA ASP A 138 -12.72 11.77 8.50
C ASP A 138 -13.53 12.00 7.22
N ARG A 139 -12.90 11.80 6.07
CA ARG A 139 -13.51 11.84 4.74
C ARG A 139 -13.39 10.48 4.09
N ALA A 140 -14.42 10.06 3.39
CA ALA A 140 -14.34 8.90 2.51
C ALA A 140 -14.06 9.36 1.08
N PHE A 141 -13.41 8.51 0.31
CA PHE A 141 -13.29 8.69 -1.13
C PHE A 141 -13.36 7.33 -1.83
N VAL A 142 -13.80 7.38 -3.08
CA VAL A 142 -13.95 6.20 -3.92
C VAL A 142 -13.06 6.34 -5.14
N GLU A 143 -12.32 5.29 -5.44
CA GLU A 143 -11.40 5.24 -6.57
C GLU A 143 -11.70 4.06 -7.49
N GLU A 144 -11.21 4.15 -8.73
CA GLU A 144 -11.17 3.02 -9.63
C GLU A 144 -10.34 1.88 -9.02
N ARG A 145 -10.79 0.64 -9.27
CA ARG A 145 -10.06 -0.55 -8.84
C ARG A 145 -8.89 -0.79 -9.79
N ILE A 146 -7.68 -0.83 -9.24
CA ILE A 146 -6.48 -1.15 -10.02
C ILE A 146 -6.48 -2.66 -10.32
N VAL A 147 -6.21 -3.00 -11.58
CA VAL A 147 -5.99 -4.38 -12.01
C VAL A 147 -4.48 -4.61 -12.13
N PRO A 148 -3.88 -5.42 -11.25
CA PRO A 148 -2.44 -5.59 -11.22
C PRO A 148 -1.90 -6.31 -12.47
N HIS A 149 -0.64 -6.02 -12.81
CA HIS A 149 0.09 -6.73 -13.86
C HIS A 149 0.15 -8.24 -13.57
N GLN A 150 0.13 -9.04 -14.63
CA GLN A 150 0.05 -10.50 -14.58
C GLN A 150 1.13 -11.13 -13.68
N THR A 151 2.36 -10.59 -13.72
CA THR A 151 3.48 -10.99 -12.84
C THR A 151 3.11 -11.01 -11.35
N PHE A 152 2.32 -10.04 -10.88
CA PHE A 152 1.92 -9.97 -9.47
C PHE A 152 0.73 -10.88 -9.17
N VAL A 153 -0.16 -11.10 -10.14
CA VAL A 153 -1.27 -12.06 -10.04
C VAL A 153 -0.74 -13.49 -9.89
N GLU A 154 0.33 -13.82 -10.62
CA GLU A 154 1.00 -15.13 -10.55
C GLU A 154 1.66 -15.38 -9.19
N LEU A 155 2.15 -14.34 -8.52
CA LEU A 155 2.62 -14.45 -7.15
C LEU A 155 1.46 -14.75 -6.20
N TRP A 156 0.38 -13.97 -6.28
CA TRP A 156 -0.80 -14.14 -5.45
C TRP A 156 -2.02 -13.45 -6.05
N ALA A 157 -3.06 -14.24 -6.40
CA ALA A 157 -4.26 -13.73 -7.04
C ALA A 157 -5.27 -13.08 -6.06
N ASP A 158 -5.27 -13.50 -4.79
CA ASP A 158 -6.24 -13.05 -3.78
C ASP A 158 -5.71 -11.89 -2.92
N GLY A 159 -5.41 -10.77 -3.56
CA GLY A 159 -4.88 -9.58 -2.92
C GLY A 159 -4.16 -8.67 -3.89
N LEU A 160 -3.55 -7.61 -3.36
CA LEU A 160 -2.76 -6.67 -4.16
C LEU A 160 -1.31 -6.70 -3.68
N CYS A 161 -0.40 -7.16 -4.53
CA CYS A 161 1.02 -6.93 -4.33
C CYS A 161 1.34 -5.47 -4.60
N ASP A 162 2.26 -4.91 -3.82
CA ASP A 162 2.78 -3.58 -4.07
C ASP A 162 4.32 -3.57 -4.00
N LEU A 163 4.91 -2.62 -4.70
CA LEU A 163 6.32 -2.31 -4.72
C LEU A 163 6.57 -1.12 -3.81
N ARG A 164 7.22 -1.36 -2.68
CA ARG A 164 7.69 -0.28 -1.83
C ARG A 164 9.09 0.13 -2.22
N VAL A 165 9.25 1.36 -2.68
CA VAL A 165 10.55 2.01 -2.89
C VAL A 165 10.79 3.00 -1.76
N ILE A 166 11.86 2.79 -0.99
CA ILE A 166 12.32 3.75 0.00
C ILE A 166 13.22 4.77 -0.69
N THR A 167 12.91 6.05 -0.53
CA THR A 167 13.76 7.15 -0.99
C THR A 167 14.35 7.92 0.20
N LEU A 168 15.57 8.39 0.03
CA LEU A 168 16.27 9.29 0.93
C LEU A 168 16.75 10.49 0.11
N ARG A 169 16.24 11.68 0.44
CA ARG A 169 16.48 12.96 -0.26
C ARG A 169 16.27 12.82 -1.77
N GLY A 170 15.14 12.25 -2.16
CA GLY A 170 14.77 12.04 -3.56
C GLY A 170 15.46 10.85 -4.26
N THR A 171 16.42 10.19 -3.61
CA THR A 171 17.15 9.06 -4.21
C THR A 171 16.60 7.72 -3.71
N PRO A 172 16.18 6.80 -4.58
CA PRO A 172 15.86 5.42 -4.19
C PRO A 172 17.07 4.73 -3.55
N VAL A 173 16.88 4.19 -2.35
CA VAL A 173 17.93 3.52 -1.56
C VAL A 173 17.61 2.07 -1.21
N MET A 174 16.34 1.67 -1.32
CA MET A 174 15.91 0.29 -1.12
C MET A 174 14.58 0.06 -1.84
N ALA A 175 14.35 -1.16 -2.32
CA ALA A 175 13.06 -1.56 -2.81
C ALA A 175 12.68 -2.97 -2.36
N MET A 176 11.39 -3.21 -2.20
CA MET A 176 10.85 -4.54 -1.96
C MET A 176 9.47 -4.71 -2.59
N VAL A 177 9.16 -5.92 -3.05
CA VAL A 177 7.76 -6.32 -3.28
C VAL A 177 7.20 -6.80 -1.95
N ARG A 178 5.99 -6.33 -1.61
CA ARG A 178 5.20 -6.89 -0.53
C ARG A 178 4.13 -7.78 -1.14
N VAL A 179 4.18 -9.06 -0.82
CA VAL A 179 3.25 -10.06 -1.36
C VAL A 179 2.31 -10.49 -0.23
N PRO A 180 0.98 -10.40 -0.41
CA PRO A 180 0.03 -10.90 0.56
C PRO A 180 0.12 -12.42 0.75
N THR A 181 -0.45 -12.91 1.83
CA THR A 181 -0.67 -14.34 2.12
C THR A 181 -2.09 -14.54 2.64
N LEU A 182 -2.56 -15.79 2.76
CA LEU A 182 -3.86 -16.06 3.41
C LEU A 182 -3.88 -15.51 4.84
N GLN A 183 -2.76 -15.66 5.56
CA GLN A 183 -2.61 -15.17 6.92
C GLN A 183 -2.75 -13.66 7.04
N SER A 184 -2.30 -12.91 6.04
CA SER A 184 -2.46 -11.46 6.00
C SER A 184 -3.88 -11.00 5.63
N GLY A 185 -4.78 -11.94 5.28
CA GLY A 185 -6.11 -11.63 4.77
C GLY A 185 -6.07 -10.89 3.44
N GLY A 186 -5.13 -11.26 2.55
CA GLY A 186 -4.97 -10.63 1.23
C GLY A 186 -4.32 -9.24 1.26
N ARG A 187 -3.69 -8.84 2.37
CA ARG A 187 -3.03 -7.54 2.54
C ARG A 187 -1.52 -7.62 2.44
N ALA A 188 -0.90 -6.69 1.74
CA ALA A 188 0.56 -6.54 1.64
C ALA A 188 1.18 -5.92 2.90
N ASN A 189 0.92 -6.52 4.07
CA ASN A 189 1.39 -6.07 5.38
C ASN A 189 2.25 -7.16 6.04
N LEU A 190 3.56 -6.91 6.09
CA LEU A 190 4.56 -7.83 6.65
C LEU A 190 4.30 -8.18 8.12
N HIS A 191 3.75 -7.24 8.91
CA HIS A 191 3.43 -7.49 10.32
C HIS A 191 2.20 -8.40 10.48
N GLN A 192 1.31 -8.42 9.49
CA GLN A 192 0.13 -9.29 9.46
C GLN A 192 0.39 -10.64 8.77
N GLY A 193 1.64 -10.94 8.40
CA GLY A 193 2.00 -12.20 7.75
C GLY A 193 2.24 -12.12 6.24
N GLY A 194 2.33 -10.91 5.67
CA GLY A 194 2.80 -10.73 4.31
C GLY A 194 4.29 -11.10 4.14
N LEU A 195 4.67 -11.38 2.90
CA LEU A 195 6.03 -11.67 2.44
C LEU A 195 6.73 -10.38 1.99
N GLY A 196 8.03 -10.27 2.28
CA GLY A 196 8.87 -9.20 1.75
C GLY A 196 9.93 -9.77 0.80
N LEU A 197 9.92 -9.34 -0.45
CA LEU A 197 10.90 -9.73 -1.47
C LEU A 197 11.83 -8.55 -1.69
N ALA A 198 13.09 -8.67 -1.31
CA ALA A 198 14.11 -7.67 -1.58
C ALA A 198 14.38 -7.58 -3.08
N VAL A 199 14.44 -6.36 -3.60
CA VAL A 199 14.68 -6.06 -5.01
C VAL A 199 16.05 -5.42 -5.16
N ASP A 200 16.84 -5.90 -6.12
CA ASP A 200 18.06 -5.25 -6.54
C ASP A 200 17.72 -3.99 -7.35
N LEU A 201 18.15 -2.82 -6.87
CA LEU A 201 17.78 -1.54 -7.48
C LEU A 201 18.33 -1.37 -8.90
N ALA A 202 19.49 -1.96 -9.21
CA ALA A 202 20.15 -1.79 -10.49
C ALA A 202 19.50 -2.66 -11.58
N THR A 203 18.97 -3.81 -11.20
CA THR A 203 18.47 -4.82 -12.15
C THR A 203 16.96 -5.03 -12.10
N GLY A 204 16.28 -4.59 -11.05
CA GLY A 204 14.85 -4.83 -10.85
C GLY A 204 14.49 -6.28 -10.54
N HIS A 205 15.47 -7.12 -10.20
CA HIS A 205 15.23 -8.53 -9.89
C HIS A 205 15.03 -8.76 -8.39
N THR A 206 14.15 -9.68 -8.04
CA THR A 206 14.02 -10.13 -6.65
C THR A 206 15.21 -11.01 -6.27
N VAL A 207 15.90 -10.69 -5.17
CA VAL A 207 17.15 -11.37 -4.78
C VAL A 207 17.02 -12.18 -3.49
N ARG A 208 16.01 -11.91 -2.68
CA ARG A 208 15.74 -12.62 -1.42
C ARG A 208 14.29 -12.44 -1.02
N ALA A 209 13.66 -13.48 -0.49
CA ALA A 209 12.34 -13.38 0.10
C ALA A 209 12.37 -13.76 1.59
N VAL A 210 11.58 -13.06 2.39
CA VAL A 210 11.46 -13.25 3.83
C VAL A 210 9.99 -13.33 4.23
N HIS A 211 9.65 -14.37 4.99
CA HIS A 211 8.36 -14.55 5.64
C HIS A 211 8.59 -14.71 7.15
N ARG A 212 8.00 -13.85 7.99
CA ARG A 212 8.12 -13.92 9.47
C ARG A 212 9.58 -14.05 9.95
N GLY A 213 10.47 -13.28 9.34
CA GLY A 213 11.90 -13.28 9.66
C GLY A 213 12.68 -14.51 9.18
N ARG A 214 12.05 -15.43 8.44
CA ARG A 214 12.70 -16.60 7.84
C ARG A 214 12.83 -16.42 6.34
N SER A 215 13.99 -16.79 5.79
CA SER A 215 14.17 -16.83 4.35
C SER A 215 13.29 -17.92 3.73
N VAL A 216 12.63 -17.58 2.62
CA VAL A 216 11.81 -18.49 1.83
C VAL A 216 12.16 -18.31 0.35
N THR A 217 11.86 -19.32 -0.48
CA THR A 217 12.09 -19.27 -1.93
C THR A 217 10.80 -19.32 -2.74
N HIS A 218 9.71 -19.78 -2.13
CA HIS A 218 8.40 -19.93 -2.76
C HIS A 218 7.31 -19.32 -1.86
N HIS A 219 6.23 -18.88 -2.50
CA HIS A 219 5.03 -18.44 -1.80
C HIS A 219 4.39 -19.62 -1.03
N PRO A 220 3.94 -19.44 0.22
CA PRO A 220 3.41 -20.56 1.02
C PRO A 220 2.18 -21.23 0.38
N GLU A 221 1.33 -20.44 -0.26
CA GLU A 221 0.06 -20.92 -0.82
C GLU A 221 0.07 -21.15 -2.34
N SER A 222 0.52 -20.19 -3.15
CA SER A 222 0.58 -20.36 -4.62
C SER A 222 1.77 -21.19 -5.10
N ASN A 223 2.75 -21.46 -4.22
CA ASN A 223 4.03 -22.08 -4.58
C ASN A 223 4.80 -21.33 -5.69
N ALA A 224 4.47 -20.06 -5.95
CA ALA A 224 5.17 -19.25 -6.95
C ALA A 224 6.62 -18.96 -6.51
N PRO A 225 7.61 -19.00 -7.43
CA PRO A 225 8.98 -18.64 -7.11
C PRO A 225 9.09 -17.15 -6.75
N LEU A 226 9.82 -16.84 -5.67
CA LEU A 226 9.93 -15.48 -5.12
C LEU A 226 11.27 -14.81 -5.42
N VAL A 227 12.26 -15.55 -5.92
CA VAL A 227 13.63 -15.09 -6.17
C VAL A 227 13.97 -15.26 -7.65
N GLY A 228 14.69 -14.29 -8.21
CA GLY A 228 15.03 -14.23 -9.63
C GLY A 228 13.92 -13.66 -10.51
N LEU A 229 12.85 -13.12 -9.91
CA LEU A 229 11.74 -12.53 -10.66
C LEU A 229 12.16 -11.17 -11.21
N ALA A 230 12.11 -11.01 -12.53
CA ALA A 230 12.25 -9.72 -13.19
C ALA A 230 10.96 -8.92 -13.02
N LEU A 231 11.04 -7.74 -12.39
CA LEU A 231 9.87 -6.90 -12.19
C LEU A 231 9.50 -6.14 -13.47
N PRO A 232 8.22 -6.11 -13.86
CA PRO A 232 7.77 -5.36 -15.02
C PRO A 232 7.96 -3.85 -14.80
N ALA A 233 8.24 -3.12 -15.88
CA ALA A 233 8.31 -1.66 -15.88
C ALA A 233 9.27 -1.06 -14.82
N TRP A 234 10.37 -1.75 -14.49
CA TRP A 234 11.21 -1.37 -13.35
C TRP A 234 11.76 0.06 -13.42
N ASP A 235 12.21 0.50 -14.60
CA ASP A 235 12.71 1.88 -14.78
C ASP A 235 11.62 2.91 -14.47
N GLN A 236 10.39 2.67 -14.94
CA GLN A 236 9.23 3.51 -14.68
C GLN A 236 8.86 3.53 -13.18
N VAL A 237 8.97 2.38 -12.50
CA VAL A 237 8.77 2.30 -11.04
C VAL A 237 9.76 3.23 -10.31
N LEU A 238 11.02 3.25 -10.73
CA LEU A 238 12.02 4.14 -10.14
C LEU A 238 11.77 5.62 -10.48
N GLU A 239 11.32 5.93 -11.70
CA GLU A 239 10.91 7.28 -12.11
C GLU A 239 9.75 7.79 -11.27
N VAL A 240 8.69 6.98 -11.10
CA VAL A 240 7.53 7.27 -10.24
C VAL A 240 7.98 7.53 -8.80
N ALA A 241 8.86 6.69 -8.25
CA ALA A 241 9.37 6.88 -6.89
C ALA A 241 10.15 8.20 -6.72
N ARG A 242 10.95 8.59 -7.72
CA ARG A 242 11.68 9.87 -7.73
C ARG A 242 10.75 11.05 -7.86
N ALA A 243 9.77 10.99 -8.78
CA ALA A 243 8.78 12.04 -8.98
C ALA A 243 7.93 12.25 -7.71
N ALA A 244 7.47 11.16 -7.08
CA ALA A 244 6.75 11.21 -5.81
C ALA A 244 7.59 11.87 -4.71
N ALA A 245 8.88 11.50 -4.61
CA ALA A 245 9.77 12.09 -3.63
C ALA A 245 10.09 13.57 -3.90
N GLY A 246 10.11 14.00 -5.16
CA GLY A 246 10.25 15.40 -5.54
C GLY A 246 8.96 16.22 -5.34
N GLY A 247 7.79 15.58 -5.33
CA GLY A 247 6.49 16.22 -5.19
C GLY A 247 6.10 16.64 -3.77
N VAL A 248 6.84 16.20 -2.76
CA VAL A 248 6.55 16.46 -1.35
C VAL A 248 7.79 16.94 -0.58
N PRO A 249 7.62 17.81 0.43
CA PRO A 249 8.73 18.33 1.24
C PRO A 249 9.17 17.35 2.35
N LEU A 250 9.38 16.09 2.00
CA LEU A 250 9.76 15.00 2.91
C LEU A 250 11.01 14.30 2.38
N GLY A 251 12.07 14.28 3.18
CA GLY A 251 13.36 13.73 2.77
C GLY A 251 13.54 12.23 3.02
N TYR A 252 12.63 11.55 3.72
CA TYR A 252 12.59 10.09 3.81
C TYR A 252 11.18 9.59 3.53
N LEU A 253 11.01 8.76 2.50
CA LEU A 253 9.69 8.29 2.07
C LEU A 253 9.71 6.79 1.77
N GLY A 254 8.59 6.12 2.05
CA GLY A 254 8.26 4.86 1.42
C GLY A 254 7.16 5.11 0.40
N VAL A 255 7.50 4.97 -0.88
CA VAL A 255 6.56 5.13 -2.00
C VAL A 255 6.03 3.75 -2.34
N ASP A 256 4.71 3.56 -2.22
CA ASP A 256 4.01 2.31 -2.51
C ASP A 256 3.43 2.38 -3.92
N ILE A 257 3.92 1.51 -4.81
CA ILE A 257 3.61 1.53 -6.24
C ILE A 257 2.95 0.21 -6.61
N VAL A 258 1.89 0.28 -7.40
CA VAL A 258 1.28 -0.88 -8.04
C VAL A 258 1.53 -0.74 -9.52
N VAL A 259 2.09 -1.77 -10.15
CA VAL A 259 2.19 -1.84 -11.61
C VAL A 259 0.94 -2.54 -12.11
N ASP A 260 0.16 -1.84 -12.92
CA ASP A 260 -1.06 -2.31 -13.56
C ASP A 260 -0.79 -2.83 -14.97
N ARG A 261 -1.86 -3.08 -15.73
CA ARG A 261 -1.81 -3.70 -17.07
C ARG A 261 -1.42 -2.74 -18.17
#